data_AF-A0A3Q2YI90-F1
#
_entry.id   AF-A0A3Q2YI90-F1
#
_cell.length_a   1.000
_cell.length_b   1.000
_cell.length_c   1.000
_cell.angle_alpha   90.00
_cell.angle_beta   90.00
_cell.angle_gamma   90.00
#
_symmetry.space_group_name_H-M   'P 1'
#
loop_
_entity.id
_entity.type
_entity.pdbx_description
1 polymer ?
#
loop_
_entity_poly.entity_id
_entity_poly.type
_entity_poly.pdbx_seq_one_letter_code
_entity_poly.pdbx_strand_id
1 'polypeptide(L)'
;MFHIVVFDDTSEVEVVPSVWMKNGECMWPPNKSDVAKAVKSQECPGHGWKPHKARIIFTSYDYNEARLKLPQAVDNTDLGSDEKDSPIQFKRKRIISNPSFLFILSTVLLHNILKQEMMLEQLRIIFQTLQGMKAADEAEMGLDPNLLPLKDVGSLQSLEEQLHINPDLQKTLVNTLALKGGVDIRKCVWSIMHAMINNSLARKINMRGINGKIGFQHLQIRTVVTAAVRRNRLTSWATDKEIDATIQRWLQLASDRDGGRKERMKRKEKMESSLINE
;
A
#
# COMPACT_ATOMS: atom_id res chain seq x y z
N MET A 1 -16.62 -29.52 -39.86
CA MET A 1 -17.28 -28.37 -40.52
C MET A 1 -18.28 -27.74 -39.55
N PHE A 2 -18.41 -26.43 -39.56
CA PHE A 2 -19.24 -25.63 -38.65
C PHE A 2 -20.24 -24.79 -39.44
N HIS A 3 -21.42 -24.61 -38.88
CA HIS A 3 -22.47 -23.74 -39.38
C HIS A 3 -22.73 -22.59 -38.40
N ILE A 4 -23.05 -21.42 -38.93
CA ILE A 4 -23.76 -20.40 -38.18
C ILE A 4 -25.24 -20.61 -38.47
N VAL A 5 -26.03 -20.82 -37.42
CA VAL A 5 -27.47 -21.08 -37.52
C VAL A 5 -28.27 -20.03 -36.78
N VAL A 6 -29.46 -19.73 -37.27
CA VAL A 6 -30.51 -18.98 -36.53
C VAL A 6 -31.57 -19.96 -36.07
N PHE A 7 -31.91 -19.93 -34.79
CA PHE A 7 -33.02 -20.69 -34.23
C PHE A 7 -34.34 -19.98 -34.47
N ASP A 8 -35.33 -20.68 -35.01
CA ASP A 8 -36.62 -20.08 -35.36
C ASP A 8 -37.39 -19.60 -34.13
N ASP A 9 -37.34 -20.36 -33.03
CA ASP A 9 -38.12 -20.07 -31.83
C ASP A 9 -37.56 -18.90 -31.01
N THR A 10 -36.24 -18.73 -30.99
CA THR A 10 -35.55 -17.73 -30.15
C THR A 10 -34.94 -16.58 -30.95
N SER A 11 -34.84 -16.72 -32.28
CA SER A 11 -34.06 -15.84 -33.16
C SER A 11 -32.59 -15.71 -32.74
N GLU A 12 -32.09 -16.64 -31.91
CA GLU A 12 -30.70 -16.66 -31.48
C GLU A 12 -29.81 -17.18 -32.61
N VAL A 13 -28.65 -16.55 -32.78
CA VAL A 13 -27.66 -16.93 -33.79
C VAL A 13 -26.45 -17.56 -33.12
N GLU A 14 -26.16 -18.82 -33.45
CA GLU A 14 -25.10 -19.59 -32.81
C GLU A 14 -24.22 -20.36 -33.80
N VAL A 15 -23.00 -20.68 -33.37
CA VAL A 15 -22.08 -21.55 -34.12
C VAL A 15 -22.28 -22.98 -33.65
N VAL A 16 -22.64 -23.87 -34.57
CA VAL A 16 -22.87 -25.30 -34.30
C VAL A 16 -22.03 -26.19 -35.22
N PRO A 17 -21.63 -27.39 -34.78
CA PRO A 17 -21.08 -28.42 -35.67
C PRO A 17 -22.09 -28.82 -36.75
N SER A 18 -21.61 -29.08 -37.95
CA SER A 18 -22.43 -29.64 -39.03
C SER A 18 -23.14 -30.95 -38.65
N VAL A 19 -22.54 -31.75 -37.76
CA VAL A 19 -23.12 -33.00 -37.25
C VAL A 19 -24.35 -32.80 -36.37
N TRP A 20 -24.62 -31.58 -35.89
CA TRP A 20 -25.83 -31.28 -35.12
C TRP A 20 -27.03 -30.94 -36.01
N MET A 21 -26.80 -30.67 -37.30
CA MET A 21 -27.86 -30.28 -38.23
C MET A 21 -28.37 -31.49 -39.02
N LYS A 22 -29.68 -31.75 -38.94
CA LYS A 22 -30.35 -32.76 -39.76
C LYS A 22 -31.78 -32.30 -40.09
N ASN A 23 -32.15 -32.35 -41.37
CA ASN A 23 -33.52 -32.07 -41.84
C ASN A 23 -34.11 -30.71 -41.37
N GLY A 24 -33.28 -29.65 -41.27
CA GLY A 24 -33.73 -28.33 -40.81
C GLY A 24 -33.87 -28.19 -39.29
N GLU A 25 -33.41 -29.20 -38.54
CA GLU A 25 -33.37 -29.18 -37.08
C GLU A 25 -31.93 -29.27 -36.59
N CYS A 26 -31.62 -28.50 -35.55
CA CYS A 26 -30.38 -28.55 -34.79
C CYS A 26 -30.61 -29.35 -33.51
N MET A 27 -29.82 -30.40 -33.31
CA MET A 27 -29.81 -31.16 -32.05
C MET A 27 -29.01 -30.39 -31.01
N TRP A 28 -29.64 -30.09 -29.87
CA TRP A 28 -29.02 -29.32 -28.79
C TRP A 28 -28.77 -30.17 -27.53
N PRO A 29 -27.57 -30.07 -26.90
CA PRO A 29 -27.23 -30.88 -25.74
C PRO A 29 -28.01 -30.46 -24.47
N PRO A 30 -28.37 -31.40 -23.58
CA PRO A 30 -29.23 -31.14 -22.41
C PRO A 30 -28.56 -30.34 -21.27
N ASN A 31 -27.23 -30.11 -21.30
CA ASN A 31 -26.51 -29.40 -20.23
C ASN A 31 -25.82 -28.13 -20.74
N LYS A 32 -26.28 -26.96 -20.27
CA LYS A 32 -25.79 -25.63 -20.69
C LYS A 32 -24.35 -25.29 -20.26
N SER A 33 -23.72 -26.05 -19.36
CA SER A 33 -22.42 -25.68 -18.77
C SER A 33 -21.23 -25.83 -19.71
N ASP A 34 -21.30 -26.67 -20.75
CA ASP A 34 -20.14 -26.99 -21.61
C ASP A 34 -20.44 -27.01 -23.12
N VAL A 35 -21.45 -26.27 -23.58
CA VAL A 35 -21.84 -26.23 -25.01
C VAL A 35 -20.66 -25.84 -25.91
N ALA A 36 -19.85 -24.84 -25.50
CA ALA A 36 -18.70 -24.40 -26.27
C ALA A 36 -17.64 -25.50 -26.44
N LYS A 37 -17.49 -26.41 -25.46
CA LYS A 37 -16.59 -27.55 -25.54
C LYS A 37 -17.15 -28.59 -26.52
N ALA A 38 -18.43 -28.93 -26.40
CA ALA A 38 -19.12 -29.88 -27.28
C ALA A 38 -19.11 -29.43 -28.75
N VAL A 39 -19.25 -28.12 -29.00
CA VAL A 39 -19.11 -27.54 -30.35
C VAL A 39 -17.70 -27.75 -30.88
N LYS A 40 -16.68 -27.36 -30.11
CA LYS A 40 -15.27 -27.49 -30.54
C LYS A 40 -14.85 -28.93 -30.77
N SER A 41 -15.35 -29.87 -29.96
CA SER A 41 -15.09 -31.31 -30.14
C SER A 41 -16.00 -32.00 -31.15
N GLN A 42 -16.97 -31.27 -31.75
CA GLN A 42 -17.94 -31.80 -32.71
C GLN A 42 -18.65 -33.07 -32.20
N GLU A 43 -19.09 -33.04 -30.94
CA GLU A 43 -19.70 -34.19 -30.29
C GLU A 43 -20.94 -34.66 -31.08
N CYS A 44 -21.06 -35.97 -31.31
CA CYS A 44 -22.22 -36.52 -32.00
C CYS A 44 -23.46 -36.44 -31.10
N PRO A 45 -24.63 -36.00 -31.62
CA PRO A 45 -25.87 -35.99 -30.84
C PRO A 45 -26.22 -37.37 -30.28
N GLY A 46 -26.51 -37.42 -28.97
CA GLY A 46 -26.76 -38.65 -28.22
C GLY A 46 -28.14 -38.71 -27.56
N HIS A 47 -28.34 -39.71 -26.70
CA HIS A 47 -29.59 -39.85 -25.94
C HIS A 47 -29.82 -38.64 -25.02
N GLY A 48 -30.95 -37.95 -25.17
CA GLY A 48 -31.33 -36.77 -24.38
C GLY A 48 -31.11 -35.41 -25.04
N TRP A 49 -30.56 -35.36 -26.25
CA TRP A 49 -30.48 -34.13 -27.04
C TRP A 49 -31.84 -33.73 -27.60
N LYS A 50 -32.14 -32.43 -27.62
CA LYS A 50 -33.45 -31.91 -28.05
C LYS A 50 -33.35 -31.29 -29.45
N PRO A 51 -34.28 -31.59 -30.37
CA PRO A 51 -34.32 -30.94 -31.66
C PRO A 51 -34.89 -29.52 -31.52
N HIS A 52 -34.27 -28.58 -32.23
CA HIS A 52 -34.73 -27.20 -32.35
C HIS A 52 -34.71 -26.79 -33.82
N LYS A 53 -35.76 -26.13 -34.32
CA LYS A 53 -35.78 -25.66 -35.71
C LYS A 53 -34.74 -24.57 -35.90
N ALA A 54 -33.88 -24.76 -36.91
CA ALA A 54 -32.81 -23.82 -37.18
C ALA A 54 -32.46 -23.78 -38.67
N ARG A 55 -32.14 -22.58 -39.16
CA ARG A 55 -31.69 -22.36 -40.54
C ARG A 55 -30.20 -22.06 -40.58
N ILE A 56 -29.50 -22.64 -41.55
CA ILE A 56 -28.07 -22.39 -41.77
C ILE A 56 -27.92 -21.05 -42.52
N ILE A 57 -27.15 -20.14 -41.93
CA ILE A 57 -26.84 -18.82 -42.49
C ILE A 57 -25.49 -18.84 -43.19
N PHE A 58 -24.51 -19.53 -42.60
CA PHE A 58 -23.14 -19.58 -43.10
C PHE A 58 -22.48 -20.91 -42.77
N THR A 59 -21.55 -21.34 -43.61
CA THR A 59 -20.78 -22.58 -43.44
C THR A 59 -19.30 -22.28 -43.55
N SER A 60 -18.51 -22.81 -42.62
CA SER A 60 -17.05 -22.78 -42.67
C SER A 60 -16.45 -24.12 -42.20
N TYR A 61 -15.23 -24.41 -42.64
CA TYR A 61 -14.46 -25.56 -42.19
C TYR A 61 -13.71 -25.28 -40.88
N ASP A 62 -13.56 -24.01 -40.46
CA ASP A 62 -12.86 -23.58 -39.25
C ASP A 62 -13.80 -22.90 -38.24
N TYR A 63 -13.71 -23.31 -36.97
CA TYR A 63 -14.46 -22.74 -35.86
C TYR A 63 -14.13 -21.26 -35.63
N ASN A 64 -12.85 -20.88 -35.75
CA ASN A 64 -12.43 -19.50 -35.48
C ASN A 64 -12.97 -18.55 -36.55
N GLU A 65 -12.99 -18.97 -37.80
CA GLU A 65 -13.59 -18.21 -38.89
C GLU A 65 -15.11 -18.04 -38.68
N ALA A 66 -15.82 -19.11 -38.31
CA ALA A 66 -17.24 -19.05 -38.00
C ALA A 66 -17.53 -18.09 -36.82
N ARG A 67 -16.70 -18.10 -35.78
CA ARG A 67 -16.84 -17.17 -34.63
C ARG A 67 -16.54 -15.71 -34.99
N LEU A 68 -15.54 -15.45 -35.84
CA LEU A 68 -15.25 -14.09 -36.33
C LEU A 68 -16.40 -13.52 -37.18
N LYS A 69 -17.11 -14.36 -37.92
CA LYS A 69 -18.25 -13.97 -38.77
C LYS A 69 -19.60 -13.94 -38.03
N LEU A 70 -19.67 -14.46 -36.81
CA LEU A 70 -20.91 -14.51 -36.01
C LEU A 70 -21.54 -13.11 -35.79
N PRO A 71 -20.80 -12.05 -35.42
CA PRO A 71 -21.39 -10.71 -35.24
C PRO A 71 -22.03 -10.18 -36.53
N GLN A 72 -21.39 -10.43 -37.68
CA GLN A 72 -21.93 -10.03 -38.98
C GLN A 72 -23.17 -10.86 -39.37
N ALA A 73 -23.24 -12.12 -38.93
CA ALA A 73 -24.41 -12.96 -39.17
C ALA A 73 -25.62 -12.46 -38.36
N VAL A 74 -25.43 -12.07 -37.10
CA VAL A 74 -26.48 -11.48 -36.24
C VAL A 74 -27.10 -10.26 -36.94
N ASP A 75 -26.27 -9.32 -37.39
CA ASP A 75 -26.75 -8.08 -38.03
C ASP A 75 -27.52 -8.30 -39.35
N ASN A 76 -27.31 -9.44 -40.03
CA ASN A 76 -27.94 -9.75 -41.32
C ASN A 76 -29.18 -10.66 -41.21
N THR A 77 -29.50 -11.18 -40.02
CA THR A 77 -30.69 -12.04 -39.83
C THR A 77 -32.03 -11.28 -39.87
N ASP A 78 -32.02 -9.97 -39.64
CA ASP A 78 -33.22 -9.11 -39.62
C ASP A 78 -33.66 -8.59 -41.01
N LEU A 79 -32.84 -8.81 -42.05
CA LEU A 79 -33.15 -8.38 -43.41
C LEU A 79 -33.73 -9.55 -44.20
N GLY A 80 -35.06 -9.67 -44.18
CA GLY A 80 -35.82 -10.79 -44.74
C GLY A 80 -35.36 -11.24 -46.14
N SER A 81 -35.21 -12.54 -46.32
CA SER A 81 -35.02 -13.16 -47.63
C SER A 81 -36.28 -13.94 -48.01
N ASP A 82 -37.08 -13.35 -48.89
CA ASP A 82 -37.89 -14.13 -49.84
C ASP A 82 -36.93 -14.83 -50.82
N GLU A 83 -37.10 -16.15 -50.91
CA GLU A 83 -36.62 -17.13 -51.91
C GLU A 83 -35.23 -16.95 -52.58
N LYS A 84 -34.28 -17.82 -52.22
CA LYS A 84 -33.76 -18.97 -53.02
C LYS A 84 -32.36 -19.37 -52.56
N ASP A 85 -32.17 -20.68 -52.43
CA ASP A 85 -30.93 -21.39 -52.12
C ASP A 85 -29.70 -20.79 -52.82
N SER A 86 -28.89 -20.04 -52.08
CA SER A 86 -27.50 -19.70 -52.41
C SER A 86 -26.79 -19.15 -51.16
N PRO A 87 -25.52 -19.49 -50.91
CA PRO A 87 -24.77 -18.91 -49.79
C PRO A 87 -24.67 -17.39 -49.98
N ILE A 88 -24.97 -16.64 -48.92
CA ILE A 88 -24.85 -15.17 -48.88
C ILE A 88 -23.43 -14.80 -49.33
N GLN A 89 -23.30 -14.25 -50.54
CA GLN A 89 -22.04 -13.67 -51.01
C GLN A 89 -21.86 -12.33 -50.31
N PHE A 90 -20.87 -12.24 -49.43
CA PHE A 90 -20.46 -10.98 -48.82
C PHE A 90 -19.92 -10.03 -49.90
N LYS A 91 -20.79 -9.16 -50.43
CA LYS A 91 -20.35 -8.03 -51.25
C LYS A 91 -19.49 -7.12 -50.37
N ARG A 92 -18.22 -6.93 -50.73
CA ARG A 92 -17.35 -5.89 -50.12
C ARG A 92 -18.08 -4.55 -50.22
N LYS A 93 -18.56 -4.01 -49.09
CA LYS A 93 -19.11 -2.65 -49.03
C LYS A 93 -17.98 -1.68 -49.40
N ARG A 94 -18.15 -0.90 -50.47
CA ARG A 94 -17.31 0.28 -50.71
C ARG A 94 -17.49 1.21 -49.50
N ILE A 95 -16.38 1.63 -48.90
CA ILE A 95 -16.38 2.64 -47.85
C ILE A 95 -16.91 3.93 -48.48
N ILE A 96 -18.18 4.25 -48.23
CA ILE A 96 -18.68 5.60 -48.45
C ILE A 96 -18.21 6.39 -47.22
N SER A 97 -17.18 7.21 -47.41
CA SER A 97 -16.63 8.09 -46.39
C SER A 97 -17.68 9.15 -46.02
N ASN A 98 -18.50 8.85 -45.03
CA ASN A 98 -19.46 9.80 -44.47
C ASN A 98 -18.72 10.65 -43.43
N PRO A 99 -18.50 11.96 -43.65
CA PRO A 99 -17.63 12.80 -42.82
C PRO A 99 -18.05 12.83 -41.34
N SER A 100 -19.34 12.68 -41.05
CA SER A 100 -19.87 12.61 -39.68
C SER A 100 -19.40 11.37 -38.90
N PHE A 101 -19.23 10.23 -39.57
CA PHE A 101 -18.78 8.99 -38.92
C PHE A 101 -17.28 9.02 -38.61
N LEU A 102 -16.49 9.60 -39.52
CA LEU A 102 -15.06 9.85 -39.30
C LEU A 102 -14.83 10.84 -38.16
N PHE A 103 -15.68 11.86 -38.03
CA PHE A 103 -15.63 12.81 -36.91
C PHE A 103 -15.94 12.12 -35.58
N ILE A 104 -17.00 11.32 -35.49
CA ILE A 104 -17.34 10.58 -34.26
C ILE A 104 -16.20 9.63 -33.86
N LEU A 105 -15.68 8.83 -34.80
CA LEU A 105 -14.53 7.96 -34.54
C LEU A 105 -13.30 8.74 -34.07
N SER A 106 -13.01 9.89 -34.69
CA SER A 106 -11.90 10.76 -34.29
C SER A 106 -12.08 11.31 -32.86
N THR A 107 -13.28 11.74 -32.49
CA THR A 107 -13.56 12.24 -31.13
C THR A 107 -13.43 11.16 -30.06
N VAL A 108 -13.90 9.94 -30.34
CA VAL A 108 -13.78 8.80 -29.40
C VAL A 108 -12.31 8.39 -29.25
N LEU A 109 -11.55 8.34 -30.36
CA LEU A 109 -10.11 8.08 -30.33
C LEU A 109 -9.38 9.13 -29.50
N LEU A 110 -9.67 10.43 -29.71
CA LEU A 110 -9.06 11.51 -28.96
C LEU A 110 -9.38 11.41 -27.46
N HIS A 111 -10.63 11.11 -27.09
CA HIS A 111 -11.02 10.93 -25.69
C HIS A 111 -10.26 9.79 -25.03
N ASN A 112 -10.09 8.66 -25.72
CA ASN A 112 -9.34 7.53 -25.21
C ASN A 112 -7.85 7.85 -25.04
N ILE A 113 -7.25 8.60 -25.97
CA ILE A 113 -5.86 9.04 -25.89
C ILE A 113 -5.66 9.98 -24.69
N LEU A 114 -6.52 10.99 -24.54
CA LEU A 114 -6.47 11.91 -23.39
C LEU A 114 -6.62 11.17 -22.06
N LYS A 115 -7.51 10.18 -22.00
CA LYS A 115 -7.67 9.33 -20.80
C LYS A 115 -6.41 8.53 -20.48
N GLN A 116 -5.72 8.01 -21.50
CA GLN A 116 -4.45 7.30 -21.33
C GLN A 116 -3.34 8.25 -20.86
N GLU A 117 -3.23 9.45 -21.40
CA GLU A 117 -2.28 10.47 -20.95
C GLU A 117 -2.49 10.85 -19.48
N MET A 118 -3.74 11.09 -19.08
CA MET A 118 -4.07 11.36 -17.67
C MET A 118 -3.68 10.20 -16.76
N MET A 119 -3.95 8.96 -17.17
CA MET A 119 -3.59 7.78 -16.37
C MET A 119 -2.08 7.59 -16.24
N LEU A 120 -1.32 7.86 -17.31
CA LEU A 120 0.15 7.81 -17.27
C LEU A 120 0.72 8.86 -16.31
N GLU A 121 0.13 10.06 -16.27
CA GLU A 121 0.55 11.11 -15.33
C GLU A 121 0.26 10.71 -13.87
N GLN A 122 -0.90 10.12 -13.60
CA GLN A 122 -1.22 9.59 -12.27
C GLN A 122 -0.22 8.50 -11.84
N LEU A 123 0.15 7.58 -12.74
CA LEU A 123 1.13 6.54 -12.46
C LEU A 123 2.52 7.14 -12.15
N ARG A 124 2.91 8.19 -12.87
CA ARG A 124 4.17 8.90 -12.61
C ARG A 124 4.20 9.51 -11.20
N ILE A 125 3.12 10.17 -10.80
CA ILE A 125 2.98 10.76 -9.46
C ILE A 125 3.04 9.67 -8.38
N ILE A 126 2.31 8.56 -8.57
CA ILE A 126 2.33 7.42 -7.63
C ILE A 126 3.75 6.87 -7.52
N PHE A 127 4.42 6.63 -8.64
CA PHE A 127 5.79 6.10 -8.66
C PHE A 127 6.77 7.03 -7.93
N GLN A 128 6.69 8.34 -8.18
CA GLN A 128 7.55 9.32 -7.52
C GLN A 128 7.27 9.41 -6.01
N THR A 129 6.01 9.27 -5.60
CA THR A 129 5.60 9.21 -4.19
C THR A 129 6.16 7.94 -3.52
N LEU A 130 6.04 6.78 -4.16
CA LEU A 130 6.57 5.51 -3.67
C LEU A 130 8.10 5.51 -3.60
N GLN A 131 8.79 6.12 -4.57
CA GLN A 131 10.24 6.31 -4.51
C GLN A 131 10.66 7.22 -3.35
N GLY A 132 9.93 8.32 -3.10
CA GLY A 132 10.17 9.19 -1.95
C GLY A 132 9.96 8.48 -0.61
N MET A 133 8.96 7.61 -0.52
CA MET A 133 8.71 6.77 0.66
C MET A 133 9.82 5.74 0.86
N LYS A 134 10.28 5.09 -0.21
CA LYS A 134 11.36 4.09 -0.17
C LYS A 134 12.71 4.71 0.18
N ALA A 135 13.05 5.87 -0.37
CA ALA A 135 14.26 6.61 0.00
C ALA A 135 14.25 7.06 1.47
N ALA A 136 13.07 7.35 2.04
CA ALA A 136 12.92 7.67 3.46
C ALA A 136 13.08 6.46 4.40
N ASP A 137 12.93 5.24 3.86
CA ASP A 137 13.09 3.95 4.57
C ASP A 137 14.53 3.40 4.41
N GLU A 138 15.14 3.57 3.22
CA GLU A 138 16.51 3.13 2.93
C GLU A 138 17.60 4.07 3.50
N ALA A 139 17.25 5.29 3.90
CA ALA A 139 18.14 6.22 4.61
C ALA A 139 18.32 5.89 6.11
N GLU A 140 17.94 4.68 6.56
CA GLU A 140 18.37 4.17 7.86
C GLU A 140 19.89 3.94 7.86
N MET A 141 20.65 5.01 8.12
CA MET A 141 21.90 4.88 8.86
C MET A 141 21.53 4.22 10.19
N GLY A 142 21.68 2.90 10.27
CA GLY A 142 21.53 2.17 11.52
C GLY A 142 22.38 2.86 12.59
N LEU A 143 21.74 3.28 13.69
CA LEU A 143 22.47 3.86 14.81
C LEU A 143 23.47 2.83 15.30
N ASP A 144 24.72 3.26 15.54
CA ASP A 144 25.69 2.44 16.25
C ASP A 144 25.04 1.96 17.56
N PRO A 145 24.91 0.64 17.79
CA PRO A 145 24.33 0.09 19.02
C PRO A 145 25.00 0.63 20.30
N ASN A 146 26.25 1.10 20.20
CA ASN A 146 27.02 1.62 21.33
C ASN A 146 26.94 3.14 21.52
N LEU A 147 26.16 3.85 20.70
CA LEU A 147 26.00 5.31 20.80
C LEU A 147 25.38 5.73 22.15
N LEU A 148 24.51 4.88 22.70
CA LEU A 148 23.80 5.12 23.96
C LEU A 148 24.01 3.94 24.94
N PRO A 149 24.00 4.18 26.27
CA PRO A 149 23.86 5.47 26.93
C PRO A 149 25.15 6.29 26.93
N LEU A 150 25.01 7.62 26.90
CA LEU A 150 26.10 8.57 27.07
C LEU A 150 26.72 8.45 28.47
N LYS A 151 28.05 8.41 28.55
CA LYS A 151 28.78 8.06 29.78
C LYS A 151 29.49 9.24 30.42
N ASP A 152 29.84 10.23 29.63
CA ASP A 152 30.74 11.32 30.00
C ASP A 152 30.41 12.59 29.21
N VAL A 153 31.10 13.68 29.53
CA VAL A 153 30.83 15.00 28.93
C VAL A 153 31.31 15.07 27.49
N GLY A 154 32.39 14.36 27.14
CA GLY A 154 32.91 14.34 25.78
C GLY A 154 31.94 13.63 24.83
N SER A 155 31.44 12.45 25.22
CA SER A 155 30.41 11.73 24.44
C SER A 155 29.13 12.56 24.26
N LEU A 156 28.73 13.35 25.27
CA LEU A 156 27.62 14.28 25.14
C LEU A 156 27.91 15.40 24.12
N GLN A 157 29.09 16.04 24.18
CA GLN A 157 29.46 17.12 23.27
C GLN A 157 29.54 16.63 21.82
N SER A 158 30.16 15.47 21.59
CA SER A 158 30.23 14.87 20.25
C SER A 158 28.84 14.57 19.68
N LEU A 159 27.91 14.06 20.51
CA LEU A 159 26.54 13.83 20.05
C LEU A 159 25.82 15.14 19.75
N GLU A 160 25.98 16.17 20.57
CA GLU A 160 25.37 17.49 20.36
C GLU A 160 25.85 18.13 19.04
N GLU A 161 27.15 18.07 18.74
CA GLU A 161 27.70 18.53 17.47
C GLU A 161 27.12 17.76 16.28
N GLN A 162 27.05 16.43 16.37
CA GLN A 162 26.48 15.60 15.32
C GLN A 162 24.98 15.89 15.10
N LEU A 163 24.21 16.12 16.17
CA LEU A 163 22.79 16.46 16.08
C LEU A 163 22.56 17.81 15.39
N HIS A 164 23.49 18.76 15.49
CA HIS A 164 23.41 20.04 14.78
C HIS A 164 23.65 19.92 13.27
N ILE A 165 24.46 18.94 12.85
CA ILE A 165 24.90 18.78 11.46
C ILE A 165 23.99 17.80 10.71
N ASN A 166 23.44 16.80 11.41
CA ASN A 166 22.77 15.65 10.79
C ASN A 166 21.29 15.53 11.24
N PRO A 167 20.33 16.07 10.47
CA PRO A 167 18.90 15.91 10.73
C PRO A 167 18.41 14.45 10.69
N ASP A 168 19.03 13.61 9.87
CA ASP A 168 18.66 12.19 9.78
C ASP A 168 19.04 11.45 11.07
N LEU A 169 20.21 11.75 11.64
CA LEU A 169 20.60 11.23 12.95
C LEU A 169 19.58 11.61 14.03
N GLN A 170 19.11 12.86 14.02
CA GLN A 170 18.07 13.33 14.94
C GLN A 170 16.78 12.50 14.78
N LYS A 171 16.32 12.30 13.54
CA LYS A 171 15.12 11.50 13.23
C LYS A 171 15.27 10.05 13.70
N THR A 172 16.42 9.42 13.44
CA THR A 172 16.69 8.03 13.82
C THR A 172 16.75 7.87 15.35
N LEU A 173 17.39 8.81 16.06
CA LEU A 173 17.41 8.83 17.53
C LEU A 173 16.02 8.98 18.13
N VAL A 174 15.20 9.89 17.58
CA VAL A 174 13.82 10.08 18.02
C VAL A 174 13.01 8.79 17.83
N ASN A 175 13.10 8.15 16.67
CA ASN A 175 12.39 6.90 16.39
C ASN A 175 12.84 5.78 17.32
N THR A 176 14.14 5.63 17.53
CA THR A 176 14.73 4.58 18.39
C THR A 176 14.35 4.76 19.86
N LEU A 177 14.41 5.99 20.37
CA LEU A 177 14.05 6.28 21.75
C LEU A 177 12.54 6.18 21.99
N ALA A 178 11.71 6.49 21.00
CA ALA A 178 10.26 6.32 21.08
C ALA A 178 9.86 4.85 21.35
N LEU A 179 10.67 3.88 20.91
CA LEU A 179 10.44 2.45 21.18
C LEU A 179 10.53 2.09 22.67
N LYS A 180 11.18 2.91 23.51
CA LYS A 180 11.21 2.68 24.96
C LYS A 180 9.83 2.80 25.60
N GLY A 181 8.95 3.63 25.00
CA GLY A 181 7.53 3.75 25.36
C GLY A 181 7.26 4.09 26.83
N GLY A 182 6.02 3.88 27.24
CA GLY A 182 5.52 4.13 28.59
C GLY A 182 4.00 4.36 28.58
N VAL A 183 3.37 4.15 29.73
CA VAL A 183 1.90 4.31 29.88
C VAL A 183 1.49 5.76 30.14
N ASP A 184 2.43 6.61 30.57
CA ASP A 184 2.23 8.03 30.86
C ASP A 184 3.52 8.82 30.56
N ILE A 185 3.45 10.16 30.64
CA ILE A 185 4.58 11.07 30.38
C ILE A 185 5.76 10.74 31.29
N ARG A 186 5.49 10.44 32.56
CA ARG A 186 6.52 10.16 33.57
C ARG A 186 7.33 8.94 33.18
N LYS A 187 6.66 7.83 32.89
CA LYS A 187 7.27 6.56 32.50
C LYS A 187 7.99 6.70 31.17
N CYS A 188 7.42 7.39 30.18
CA CYS A 188 8.08 7.64 28.91
C CYS A 188 9.41 8.37 29.06
N VAL A 189 9.38 9.53 29.71
CA VAL A 189 10.59 10.32 29.96
C VAL A 189 11.62 9.51 30.74
N TRP A 190 11.21 8.78 31.77
CA TRP A 190 12.15 8.00 32.58
C TRP A 190 12.81 6.88 31.78
N SER A 191 12.05 6.12 31.00
CA SER A 191 12.57 5.05 30.15
C SER A 191 13.54 5.59 29.10
N ILE A 192 13.19 6.71 28.45
CA ILE A 192 14.04 7.40 27.47
C ILE A 192 15.33 7.90 28.12
N MET A 193 15.24 8.61 29.24
CA MET A 193 16.41 9.17 29.94
C MET A 193 17.36 8.08 30.44
N HIS A 194 16.84 6.94 30.91
CA HIS A 194 17.67 5.79 31.29
C HIS A 194 18.40 5.15 30.11
N ALA A 195 17.78 5.14 28.93
CA ALA A 195 18.44 4.67 27.72
C ALA A 195 19.49 5.68 27.21
N MET A 196 19.26 6.97 27.41
CA MET A 196 20.06 8.03 26.80
C MET A 196 21.30 8.42 27.63
N ILE A 197 21.17 8.52 28.96
CA ILE A 197 22.21 9.07 29.83
C ILE A 197 22.46 8.14 31.02
N ASN A 198 23.71 7.78 31.24
CA ASN A 198 24.08 6.99 32.41
C ASN A 198 24.12 7.85 33.69
N ASN A 199 24.21 7.20 34.86
CA ASN A 199 24.15 7.92 36.12
C ASN A 199 25.38 8.83 36.37
N SER A 200 26.57 8.45 35.89
CA SER A 200 27.79 9.26 36.08
C SER A 200 27.69 10.62 35.38
N LEU A 201 27.16 10.64 34.16
CA LEU A 201 26.90 11.87 33.42
C LEU A 201 25.70 12.63 34.00
N ALA A 202 24.61 11.93 34.36
CA ALA A 202 23.42 12.56 34.93
C ALA A 202 23.72 13.46 36.15
N ARG A 203 24.69 13.08 37.00
CA ARG A 203 25.11 13.89 38.17
C ARG A 203 25.73 15.24 37.81
N LYS A 204 26.30 15.36 36.61
CA LYS A 204 26.95 16.56 36.06
C LYS A 204 25.98 17.51 35.34
N ILE A 205 24.73 17.10 35.20
CA ILE A 205 23.70 17.82 34.45
C ILE A 205 22.61 18.32 35.42
N ASN A 206 22.07 19.50 35.18
CA ASN A 206 20.79 19.92 35.74
C ASN A 206 19.99 20.66 34.66
N MET A 207 18.75 21.05 34.95
CA MET A 207 17.90 21.67 33.92
C MET A 207 18.47 23.01 33.42
N ARG A 208 18.93 23.89 34.34
CA ARG A 208 19.27 25.29 34.03
C ARG A 208 20.76 25.56 33.73
N GLY A 209 21.66 24.66 34.07
CA GLY A 209 23.11 24.85 33.97
C GLY A 209 23.77 25.57 35.16
N ILE A 210 23.11 25.60 36.33
CA ILE A 210 23.60 26.34 37.51
C ILE A 210 24.66 25.51 38.28
N ASN A 211 25.57 26.18 38.99
CA ASN A 211 26.62 25.57 39.84
C ASN A 211 27.66 24.75 39.05
N GLY A 212 28.07 25.25 37.88
CA GLY A 212 29.07 24.58 37.03
C GLY A 212 28.60 23.26 36.42
N LYS A 213 27.28 23.02 36.39
CA LYS A 213 26.66 21.86 35.74
C LYS A 213 26.22 22.21 34.33
N ILE A 214 26.12 21.20 33.48
CA ILE A 214 25.60 21.37 32.12
C ILE A 214 24.09 21.59 32.18
N GLY A 215 23.61 22.60 31.44
CA GLY A 215 22.19 22.96 31.38
C GLY A 215 21.45 22.17 30.31
N PHE A 216 20.68 21.17 30.73
CA PHE A 216 19.93 20.29 29.83
C PHE A 216 18.94 21.06 28.94
N GLN A 217 18.39 22.18 29.43
CA GLN A 217 17.44 23.00 28.69
C GLN A 217 17.96 23.47 27.32
N HIS A 218 19.27 23.62 27.18
CA HIS A 218 19.92 24.18 26.00
C HIS A 218 20.48 23.12 25.04
N LEU A 219 20.33 21.83 25.35
CA LEU A 219 20.88 20.75 24.56
C LEU A 219 19.91 20.25 23.49
N GLN A 220 20.42 19.84 22.32
CA GLN A 220 19.65 19.21 21.25
C GLN A 220 19.02 17.89 21.69
N ILE A 221 19.70 17.14 22.56
CA ILE A 221 19.12 15.93 23.16
C ILE A 221 17.82 16.21 23.93
N ARG A 222 17.56 17.44 24.41
CA ARG A 222 16.24 17.80 24.96
C ARG A 222 15.17 17.71 23.88
N THR A 223 15.41 18.31 22.72
CA THR A 223 14.48 18.29 21.58
C THR A 223 14.21 16.85 21.13
N VAL A 224 15.25 16.00 21.11
CA VAL A 224 15.13 14.57 20.81
C VAL A 224 14.23 13.86 21.83
N VAL A 225 14.46 14.06 23.14
CA VAL A 225 13.63 13.46 24.19
C VAL A 225 12.17 13.91 24.07
N THR A 226 11.93 15.21 23.88
CA THR A 226 10.58 15.77 23.72
C THR A 226 9.87 15.17 22.51
N ALA A 227 10.54 15.09 21.37
CA ALA A 227 9.97 14.49 20.17
C ALA A 227 9.68 12.99 20.37
N ALA A 228 10.59 12.24 21.00
CA ALA A 228 10.41 10.82 21.28
C ALA A 228 9.21 10.55 22.21
N VAL A 229 9.01 11.37 23.24
CA VAL A 229 7.82 11.29 24.12
C VAL A 229 6.54 11.53 23.32
N ARG A 230 6.51 12.52 22.43
CA ARG A 230 5.32 12.84 21.63
C ARG A 230 5.03 11.83 20.51
N ARG A 231 6.02 11.01 20.11
CA ARG A 231 5.78 9.89 19.18
C ARG A 231 5.00 8.74 19.81
N ASN A 232 5.00 8.62 21.14
CA ASN A 232 4.17 7.62 21.79
C ASN A 232 2.69 8.05 21.74
N ARG A 233 1.85 7.16 21.21
CA ARG A 233 0.39 7.34 21.06
C ARG A 233 -0.33 7.78 22.34
N LEU A 234 0.19 7.42 23.53
CA LEU A 234 -0.43 7.75 24.81
C LEU A 234 -0.03 9.14 25.35
N THR A 235 1.04 9.74 24.81
CA THR A 235 1.65 10.97 25.32
C THR A 235 1.91 12.01 24.22
N SER A 236 1.25 11.89 23.08
CA SER A 236 1.39 12.81 21.93
C SER A 236 1.00 14.26 22.25
N TRP A 237 0.07 14.44 23.18
CA TRP A 237 -0.45 15.73 23.64
C TRP A 237 0.40 16.42 24.72
N ALA A 238 1.43 15.74 25.22
CA ALA A 238 2.24 16.23 26.34
C ALA A 238 2.89 17.58 26.02
N THR A 239 2.75 18.56 26.92
CA THR A 239 3.33 19.90 26.75
C THR A 239 4.82 19.92 27.08
N ASP A 240 5.55 20.92 26.56
CA ASP A 240 6.97 21.10 26.89
C ASP A 240 7.18 21.23 28.40
N LYS A 241 6.27 21.94 29.08
CA LYS A 241 6.31 22.15 30.53
C LYS A 241 6.21 20.86 31.33
N GLU A 242 5.31 19.94 30.95
CA GLU A 242 5.14 18.65 31.63
C GLU A 242 6.33 17.72 31.41
N ILE A 243 6.85 17.69 30.18
CA ILE A 243 8.02 16.91 29.81
C ILE A 243 9.24 17.44 30.56
N ASP A 244 9.50 18.74 30.49
CA ASP A 244 10.65 19.40 31.14
C ASP A 244 10.60 19.23 32.67
N ALA A 245 9.42 19.37 33.30
CA ALA A 245 9.27 19.13 34.73
C ALA A 245 9.64 17.69 35.11
N THR A 246 9.27 16.73 34.26
CA THR A 246 9.58 15.31 34.46
C THR A 246 11.08 15.03 34.28
N ILE A 247 11.70 15.60 33.24
CA ILE A 247 13.15 15.51 32.98
C ILE A 247 13.92 16.12 34.14
N GLN A 248 13.54 17.33 34.58
CA GLN A 248 14.14 18.01 35.72
C GLN A 248 14.08 17.13 36.97
N ARG A 249 12.92 16.51 37.25
CA ARG A 249 12.79 15.60 38.39
C ARG A 249 13.69 14.37 38.26
N TRP A 250 13.81 13.81 37.05
CA TRP A 250 14.73 12.70 36.79
C TRP A 250 16.19 13.10 37.05
N LEU A 251 16.63 14.28 36.61
CA LEU A 251 18.00 14.77 36.83
C LEU A 251 18.29 15.07 38.31
N GLN A 252 17.34 15.66 39.03
CA GLN A 252 17.47 15.94 40.48
C GLN A 252 17.73 14.66 41.29
N LEU A 253 17.12 13.54 40.88
CA LEU A 253 17.26 12.26 41.56
C LEU A 253 18.54 11.50 41.18
N ALA A 254 19.40 12.04 40.31
CA ALA A 254 20.63 11.35 39.89
C ALA A 254 21.59 11.06 41.07
N SER A 255 21.65 11.95 42.07
CA SER A 255 22.46 11.73 43.28
C SER A 255 21.87 10.69 44.24
N ASP A 256 20.60 10.30 44.08
CA ASP A 256 19.92 9.31 44.91
C ASP A 256 20.08 7.88 44.37
N ARG A 257 20.34 7.76 43.06
CA ARG A 257 20.53 6.48 42.37
C ARG A 257 21.82 5.78 42.84
N ASP A 258 21.90 4.48 42.57
CA ASP A 258 23.06 3.63 42.90
C ASP A 258 23.47 3.67 44.39
N GLY A 259 22.48 3.75 45.29
CA GLY A 259 22.72 3.75 46.73
C GLY A 259 23.07 5.11 47.33
N GLY A 260 23.09 6.19 46.53
CA GLY A 260 23.40 7.54 47.04
C GLY A 260 22.46 8.01 48.15
N ARG A 261 21.17 7.64 48.11
CA ARG A 261 20.24 7.91 49.21
C ARG A 261 20.64 7.19 50.51
N LYS A 262 21.02 5.91 50.41
CA LYS A 262 21.44 5.09 51.55
C LYS A 262 22.71 5.66 52.19
N GLU A 263 23.66 6.09 51.36
CA GLU A 263 24.91 6.69 51.81
C GLU A 263 24.68 8.03 52.55
N ARG A 264 23.77 8.88 52.06
CA ARG A 264 23.42 10.12 52.77
C ARG A 264 22.71 9.87 54.09
N MET A 265 21.84 8.86 54.17
CA MET A 265 21.22 8.49 55.45
C MET A 265 22.28 8.04 56.46
N LYS A 266 23.20 7.15 56.06
CA LYS A 266 24.31 6.72 56.93
C LYS A 266 25.19 7.87 57.42
N ARG A 267 25.49 8.84 56.54
CA ARG A 267 26.28 10.03 56.92
C ARG A 267 25.54 10.91 57.93
N LYS A 268 24.23 11.06 57.77
CA LYS A 268 23.38 11.80 58.68
C LYS A 268 23.31 11.12 60.05
N GLU A 269 23.06 9.81 60.07
CA GLU A 269 23.07 8.99 61.31
C GLU A 269 24.42 9.09 62.02
N LYS A 270 25.53 9.00 61.28
CA LYS A 270 26.88 9.15 61.85
C LYS A 270 27.09 10.54 62.46
N MET A 271 26.67 11.60 61.77
CA MET A 271 26.81 12.98 62.24
C MET A 271 25.95 13.24 63.49
N GLU A 272 24.72 12.74 63.52
CA GLU A 272 23.83 12.83 64.69
C GLU A 272 24.40 12.05 65.87
N SER A 273 24.97 10.86 65.64
CA SER A 273 25.63 10.08 66.69
C SER A 273 26.90 10.74 67.24
N SER A 274 27.61 11.55 66.45
CA SER A 274 28.77 12.32 66.92
C SER A 274 28.36 13.51 67.78
N LEU A 275 27.26 14.19 67.44
CA LEU A 275 26.75 15.35 68.19
C LEU A 275 26.12 14.98 69.54
N ILE A 276 25.70 13.73 69.74
CA ILE A 276 25.15 13.22 71.01
C ILE A 276 26.27 12.76 71.96
N ASN A 277 27.45 12.48 71.43
CA ASN A 277 28.61 11.94 72.18
C ASN A 277 29.68 13.01 72.48
N GLU A 278 29.45 14.27 72.13
CA GLU A 278 30.23 15.47 72.53
C GLU A 278 29.46 16.26 73.59
#